data_AF-W2SAG7-F1
#
_entry.id   AF-W2SAG7-F1
#
_cell.length_a   1.000
_cell.length_b   1.000
_cell.length_c   1.000
_cell.angle_alpha   90.00
_cell.angle_beta   90.00
_cell.angle_gamma   90.00
#
_symmetry.space_group_name_H-M   'P 1'
#
loop_
_entity.id
_entity.type
_entity.pdbx_description
1 polymer ?
#
loop_
_entity_poly.entity_id
_entity_poly.type
_entity_poly.pdbx_seq_one_letter_code
_entity_poly.pdbx_strand_id
1 'polypeptide(L)'
;MTSPTLQQKLNDRHQHDRTNSQCLVHKLVEKTSLGQQPKVENKLENQLEQIDETHALKTQNSTSSNGTSVSEEVQAIHSRLLTKRQLSDMAMSVRSLAKRLSSLKVKLQIRRVFLLTKAHDKTLIAKTREVARWLLSKERDIEYTVYVENTMKENQIFDAKGLLAEDPSYNGRLRYWDNELARTRPHTFDFVVSLGGDGTVLYASWLFQRVVPPVLSFALGSLGFLTKFDFENYQQTLTQAFRDGVTISLRLRFEGTIMRSQRSPEDCHSADLVEELMLEEADGKPTHKPDRTFEILNDIVVDRGPNPTMSTIELFGDEEHLTTVQADGVCVATPTGSTAYNLAAGGSLCHPENPVILVTAICAHTLSFRPIILPDTIVLRLGVPYDARANSWASFDGRERVELRPGDYVTISASRYPFANVMPPGRRSEDWVNSISRTLQWNSRQRQKAFHEWETAQEKKKKEDSAQA
;
A
#
# COMPACT_ATOMS: atom_id res chain seq x y z
N MET A 1 -57.53 -30.80 23.41
CA MET A 1 -56.66 -30.08 24.37
C MET A 1 -55.22 -30.23 23.87
N THR A 2 -54.91 -29.55 22.77
CA THR A 2 -54.16 -28.27 22.69
C THR A 2 -52.68 -28.43 23.01
N SER A 3 -51.94 -28.61 21.92
CA SER A 3 -50.48 -28.61 21.77
C SER A 3 -49.83 -27.35 22.37
N PRO A 4 -48.59 -27.45 22.89
CA PRO A 4 -47.85 -26.28 23.29
C PRO A 4 -47.35 -25.51 22.06
N THR A 5 -47.43 -24.19 22.17
CA THR A 5 -47.30 -23.16 21.14
C THR A 5 -45.89 -23.07 20.52
N LEU A 6 -45.88 -22.70 19.23
CA LEU A 6 -44.72 -22.52 18.34
C LEU A 6 -43.66 -21.48 18.79
N GLN A 7 -43.77 -20.88 19.97
CA GLN A 7 -42.89 -19.82 20.45
C GLN A 7 -41.70 -20.29 21.29
N GLN A 8 -41.66 -21.56 21.71
CA GLN A 8 -40.59 -22.07 22.58
C GLN A 8 -39.46 -22.83 21.86
N LYS A 9 -39.55 -23.05 20.54
CA LYS A 9 -38.51 -23.74 19.73
C LYS A 9 -37.62 -22.83 18.89
N LEU A 10 -37.70 -21.50 19.09
CA LEU A 10 -36.95 -20.51 18.30
C LEU A 10 -35.77 -19.86 19.06
N ASN A 11 -35.52 -20.22 20.32
CA ASN A 11 -34.47 -19.59 21.14
C ASN A 11 -33.15 -20.38 21.26
N ASP A 12 -33.02 -21.56 20.65
CA ASP A 12 -31.78 -22.36 20.64
C ASP A 12 -31.01 -22.26 19.31
N ARG A 13 -30.93 -21.06 18.73
CA ARG A 13 -29.85 -20.75 17.79
C ARG A 13 -28.73 -20.11 18.57
N HIS A 14 -27.69 -20.90 18.83
CA HIS A 14 -26.38 -20.43 19.26
C HIS A 14 -26.09 -19.05 18.66
N GLN A 15 -26.02 -18.04 19.51
CA GLN A 15 -25.40 -16.77 19.18
C GLN A 15 -23.96 -17.09 18.79
N HIS A 16 -23.72 -17.29 17.50
CA HIS A 16 -22.40 -17.08 16.93
C HIS A 16 -22.09 -15.62 17.19
N ASP A 17 -21.25 -15.42 18.20
CA ASP A 17 -20.49 -14.21 18.42
C ASP A 17 -19.98 -13.75 17.05
N ARG A 18 -20.61 -12.71 16.50
CA ARG A 18 -20.13 -12.04 15.29
C ARG A 18 -18.84 -11.33 15.70
N THR A 19 -17.75 -12.08 15.79
CA THR A 19 -16.42 -11.52 15.96
C THR A 19 -16.19 -10.59 14.78
N ASN A 20 -16.23 -9.29 15.05
CA ASN A 20 -15.96 -8.23 14.10
C ASN A 20 -14.58 -8.52 13.48
N SER A 21 -14.57 -9.02 12.24
CA SER A 21 -13.38 -9.53 11.56
C SER A 21 -12.55 -8.36 11.03
N GLN A 22 -12.05 -7.52 11.92
CA GLN A 22 -11.07 -6.50 11.54
C GLN A 22 -9.75 -7.20 11.18
N CYS A 23 -9.13 -6.79 10.06
CA CYS A 23 -7.83 -7.27 9.64
C CYS A 23 -6.83 -7.17 10.81
N LEU A 24 -6.24 -8.29 11.22
CA LEU A 24 -5.35 -8.39 12.39
C LEU A 24 -4.24 -7.34 12.35
N VAL A 25 -3.67 -7.09 11.17
CA VAL A 25 -2.59 -6.12 10.95
C VAL A 25 -3.05 -4.72 11.33
N HIS A 26 -4.22 -4.29 10.89
CA HIS A 26 -4.73 -2.95 11.20
C HIS A 26 -5.33 -2.85 12.60
N LYS A 27 -5.83 -3.94 13.18
CA LYS A 27 -6.16 -4.00 14.61
C LYS A 27 -4.93 -3.79 15.49
N LEU A 28 -3.77 -4.31 15.07
CA LEU A 28 -2.48 -4.07 15.73
C LEU A 28 -2.00 -2.64 15.52
N VAL A 29 -2.19 -2.05 14.33
CA VAL A 29 -1.91 -0.62 14.08
C VAL A 29 -2.79 0.27 14.95
N GLU A 30 -4.12 0.06 14.95
CA GLU A 30 -5.10 0.88 15.68
C GLU A 30 -4.89 0.86 17.19
N LYS A 31 -4.64 -0.32 17.76
CA LYS A 31 -4.31 -0.44 19.19
C LYS A 31 -3.05 0.32 19.56
N THR A 32 -2.02 0.26 18.71
CA THR A 32 -0.75 0.95 18.93
C THR A 32 -0.90 2.47 18.78
N SER A 33 -1.71 2.95 17.82
CA SER A 33 -1.95 4.40 17.60
C SER A 33 -2.76 5.07 18.71
N LEU A 34 -3.50 4.31 19.52
CA LEU A 34 -4.29 4.81 20.66
C LEU A 34 -3.55 4.70 22.01
N GLY A 35 -2.25 4.42 21.99
CA GLY A 35 -1.44 4.30 23.23
C GLY A 35 -1.76 3.07 24.09
N GLN A 36 -2.58 2.14 23.61
CA GLN A 36 -2.86 0.88 24.31
C GLN A 36 -1.92 -0.21 23.81
N GLN A 37 -1.06 -0.72 24.68
CA GLN A 37 -0.25 -1.90 24.36
C GLN A 37 -1.18 -3.06 23.95
N PRO A 38 -1.00 -3.67 22.77
CA PRO A 38 -1.79 -4.81 22.38
C PRO A 38 -1.43 -5.98 23.31
N LYS A 39 -2.40 -6.47 24.08
CA LYS A 39 -2.32 -7.82 24.68
C LYS A 39 -2.24 -8.83 23.53
N VAL A 40 -1.02 -9.21 23.18
CA VAL A 40 -0.74 -10.51 22.57
C VAL A 40 -1.03 -11.51 23.69
N GLU A 41 -1.91 -12.49 23.47
CA GLU A 41 -2.11 -13.57 24.43
C GLU A 41 -0.83 -14.39 24.52
N ASN A 42 0.08 -13.95 25.39
CA ASN A 42 1.29 -14.64 25.77
C ASN A 42 0.91 -15.78 26.72
N LYS A 43 0.44 -16.90 26.17
CA LYS A 43 0.34 -18.15 26.93
C LYS A 43 1.69 -18.89 27.04
N LEU A 44 2.80 -18.14 26.99
CA LEU A 44 4.18 -18.66 27.12
C LEU A 44 5.16 -17.70 27.82
N GLU A 45 4.70 -16.61 28.45
CA GLU A 45 5.55 -15.71 29.26
C GLU A 45 5.25 -15.79 30.76
N ASN A 46 4.96 -16.98 31.30
CA ASN A 46 5.07 -17.20 32.74
C ASN A 46 6.53 -17.53 33.07
N GLN A 47 7.39 -16.51 33.04
CA GLN A 47 8.67 -16.43 33.76
C GLN A 47 9.35 -15.13 33.31
N LEU A 48 8.95 -14.00 33.91
CA LEU A 48 9.73 -12.78 34.17
C LEU A 48 8.79 -11.72 34.77
N GLU A 49 8.22 -12.04 35.93
CA GLU A 49 7.78 -11.03 36.89
C GLU A 49 8.99 -10.72 37.77
N GLN A 50 9.48 -9.48 37.70
CA GLN A 50 9.81 -8.60 38.84
C GLN A 50 10.67 -7.44 38.33
N ILE A 51 10.41 -6.25 38.89
CA ILE A 51 11.04 -4.93 38.67
C ILE A 51 10.42 -4.22 37.45
N ASP A 52 9.68 -3.11 37.54
CA ASP A 52 9.61 -2.06 38.57
C ASP A 52 8.22 -1.40 38.55
N GLU A 53 7.59 -1.30 39.72
CA GLU A 53 6.56 -0.29 39.99
C GLU A 53 7.26 1.05 40.20
N THR A 54 6.85 2.10 39.49
CA THR A 54 6.52 3.43 40.04
C THR A 54 6.48 4.49 38.93
N HIS A 55 5.27 5.03 38.72
CA HIS A 55 4.93 6.45 38.49
C HIS A 55 3.64 6.56 37.67
N ALA A 56 2.53 6.41 38.38
CA ALA A 56 1.23 6.89 37.93
C ALA A 56 1.05 8.33 38.42
N LEU A 57 0.93 9.29 37.50
CA LEU A 57 0.40 10.62 37.78
C LEU A 57 -0.94 10.75 37.07
N LYS A 58 -1.97 10.92 37.91
CA LYS A 58 -3.37 11.18 37.60
C LYS A 58 -3.53 12.54 36.94
N THR A 59 -4.38 12.63 35.92
CA THR A 59 -5.22 13.83 35.73
C THR A 59 -6.63 13.40 35.30
N GLN A 60 -7.61 14.09 35.86
CA GLN A 60 -8.98 13.66 36.11
C GLN A 60 -9.93 13.86 34.92
N ASN A 61 -10.99 13.04 34.91
CA ASN A 61 -12.23 13.20 34.13
C ASN A 61 -12.99 14.49 34.50
N SER A 62 -13.69 15.06 33.52
CA SER A 62 -15.02 15.67 33.74
C SER A 62 -15.94 15.44 32.53
N THR A 63 -17.01 14.73 32.84
CA THR A 63 -18.28 14.40 32.15
C THR A 63 -18.90 15.46 31.23
N SER A 64 -19.53 15.00 30.14
CA SER A 64 -21.00 15.14 29.98
C SER A 64 -21.57 14.09 29.02
N SER A 65 -22.60 13.41 29.49
CA SER A 65 -23.43 12.44 28.79
C SER A 65 -24.52 13.14 27.99
N ASN A 66 -24.70 12.76 26.73
CA ASN A 66 -26.02 12.70 26.11
C ASN A 66 -26.04 11.62 25.04
N GLY A 67 -26.95 10.66 25.22
CA GLY A 67 -27.15 9.54 24.32
C GLY A 67 -28.00 9.93 23.13
N THR A 68 -27.51 9.60 21.95
CA THR A 68 -28.34 9.31 20.77
C THR A 68 -27.60 8.24 19.97
N SER A 69 -28.25 7.09 19.81
CA SER A 69 -27.78 5.97 19.00
C SER A 69 -27.71 6.38 17.53
N VAL A 70 -26.52 6.78 17.09
CA VAL A 70 -26.17 6.93 15.67
C VAL A 70 -25.13 5.87 15.37
N SER A 71 -25.44 5.01 14.41
CA SER A 71 -24.57 3.96 13.88
C SER A 71 -23.11 4.42 13.82
N GLU A 72 -22.22 3.71 14.51
CA GLU A 72 -20.77 3.94 14.52
C GLU A 72 -20.18 3.66 13.13
N GLU A 73 -20.36 4.61 12.20
CA GLU A 73 -19.38 4.81 11.15
C GLU A 73 -18.10 5.27 11.85
N VAL A 74 -17.10 4.39 11.91
CA VAL A 74 -15.75 4.73 12.36
C VAL A 74 -15.24 5.86 11.46
N GLN A 75 -15.40 7.09 11.92
CA GLN A 75 -14.88 8.30 11.28
C GLN A 75 -13.35 8.18 11.32
N ALA A 76 -12.77 7.70 10.23
CA ALA A 76 -11.33 7.67 10.06
C ALA A 76 -10.84 9.12 10.09
N ILE A 77 -10.18 9.50 11.19
CA ILE A 77 -9.48 10.80 11.28
C ILE A 77 -8.43 10.80 10.16
N HIS A 78 -8.60 11.70 9.20
CA HIS A 78 -7.66 11.92 8.10
C HIS A 78 -6.34 12.50 8.63
N SER A 79 -5.22 12.14 8.02
CA SER A 79 -3.88 12.56 8.48
C SER A 79 -3.74 14.09 8.50
N ARG A 80 -4.45 14.80 7.63
CA ARG A 80 -4.54 16.28 7.63
C ARG A 80 -5.11 16.92 8.89
N LEU A 81 -5.89 16.17 9.68
CA LEU A 81 -6.49 16.66 10.93
C LEU A 81 -5.54 16.43 12.12
N LEU A 82 -4.41 15.76 11.89
CA LEU A 82 -3.42 15.46 12.90
C LEU A 82 -2.35 16.54 12.91
N THR A 83 -1.94 16.91 14.12
CA THR A 83 -0.76 17.75 14.32
C THR A 83 0.51 17.04 13.81
N LYS A 84 1.55 17.81 13.47
CA LYS A 84 2.86 17.26 13.09
C LYS A 84 3.40 16.25 14.12
N ARG A 85 3.21 16.51 15.41
CA ARG A 85 3.58 15.58 16.49
C ARG A 85 2.81 14.25 16.39
N GLN A 86 1.49 14.30 16.19
CA GLN A 86 0.67 13.10 16.04
C GLN A 86 1.04 12.29 14.78
N LEU A 87 1.36 12.97 13.67
CA LEU A 87 1.85 12.31 12.45
C LEU A 87 3.20 11.61 12.67
N SER A 88 4.11 12.26 13.40
CA SER A 88 5.39 11.66 13.77
C SER A 88 5.22 10.44 14.67
N ASP A 89 4.39 10.54 15.73
CA ASP A 89 4.10 9.44 16.65
C ASP A 89 3.45 8.25 15.92
N MET A 90 2.57 8.53 14.96
CA MET A 90 1.94 7.55 14.09
C MET A 90 2.98 6.85 13.20
N ALA A 91 3.84 7.60 12.50
CA ALA A 91 4.87 7.05 11.64
C ALA A 91 5.84 6.14 12.45
N MET A 92 6.21 6.57 13.66
CA MET A 92 7.04 5.78 14.57
C MET A 92 6.34 4.50 15.06
N SER A 93 5.04 4.57 15.34
CA SER A 93 4.23 3.42 15.73
C SER A 93 4.15 2.38 14.60
N VAL A 94 3.89 2.84 13.37
CA VAL A 94 3.87 1.98 12.18
C VAL A 94 5.24 1.35 11.95
N ARG A 95 6.33 2.09 12.13
CA ARG A 95 7.71 1.59 12.01
C ARG A 95 8.05 0.51 13.05
N SER A 96 7.66 0.74 14.30
CA SER A 96 7.84 -0.24 15.39
C SER A 96 7.08 -1.54 15.08
N LEU A 97 5.83 -1.41 14.62
CA LEU A 97 5.03 -2.56 14.20
C LEU A 97 5.64 -3.27 12.99
N ALA A 98 6.10 -2.53 11.98
CA ALA A 98 6.78 -3.08 10.82
C ALA A 98 7.96 -3.94 11.26
N LYS A 99 8.87 -3.41 12.09
CA LYS A 99 10.03 -4.15 12.60
C LYS A 99 9.62 -5.45 13.31
N ARG A 100 8.59 -5.41 14.16
CA ARG A 100 8.07 -6.58 14.89
C ARG A 100 7.43 -7.63 14.00
N LEU A 101 6.51 -7.24 13.12
CA LEU A 101 5.85 -8.17 12.18
C LEU A 101 6.83 -8.78 11.21
N SER A 102 7.90 -8.05 10.92
CA SER A 102 8.95 -8.54 10.08
C SER A 102 9.75 -9.68 10.76
N SER A 103 9.87 -9.60 12.07
CA SER A 103 10.31 -10.63 13.02
C SER A 103 9.70 -12.02 12.89
N LEU A 104 8.39 -12.02 12.65
CA LEU A 104 7.49 -13.02 13.18
C LEU A 104 6.76 -13.72 12.05
N LYS A 105 6.57 -15.03 12.22
CA LYS A 105 5.59 -15.76 11.42
C LYS A 105 4.21 -15.55 12.04
N VAL A 106 3.33 -14.90 11.31
CA VAL A 106 1.97 -14.61 11.74
C VAL A 106 1.06 -15.71 11.21
N LYS A 107 0.43 -16.46 12.12
CA LYS A 107 -0.61 -17.43 11.75
C LYS A 107 -1.95 -16.72 11.64
N LEU A 108 -2.50 -16.67 10.44
CA LEU A 108 -3.77 -16.01 10.13
C LEU A 108 -4.90 -17.05 10.10
N GLN A 109 -6.06 -16.69 10.66
CA GLN A 109 -7.28 -17.48 10.50
C GLN A 109 -7.96 -17.09 9.19
N ILE A 110 -7.51 -17.70 8.10
CA ILE A 110 -7.99 -17.38 6.75
C ILE A 110 -9.26 -18.17 6.49
N ARG A 111 -10.38 -17.48 6.24
CA ARG A 111 -11.62 -18.11 5.75
C ARG A 111 -12.10 -17.49 4.45
N ARG A 112 -11.91 -16.19 4.26
CA ARG A 112 -12.36 -15.44 3.09
C ARG A 112 -11.15 -14.96 2.30
N VAL A 113 -10.94 -15.59 1.15
CA VAL A 113 -9.84 -15.30 0.24
C VAL A 113 -10.33 -14.42 -0.90
N PHE A 114 -9.67 -13.28 -1.10
CA PHE A 114 -9.92 -12.36 -2.20
C PHE A 114 -8.96 -12.65 -3.35
N LEU A 115 -9.47 -13.09 -4.50
CA LEU A 115 -8.69 -13.30 -5.71
C LEU A 115 -8.69 -12.04 -6.55
N LEU A 116 -7.50 -11.53 -6.83
CA LEU A 116 -7.27 -10.39 -7.70
C LEU A 116 -6.49 -10.82 -8.94
N THR A 117 -6.99 -10.45 -10.11
CA THR A 117 -6.39 -10.81 -11.39
C THR A 117 -6.66 -9.71 -12.42
N LYS A 118 -6.00 -9.76 -13.58
CA LYS A 118 -6.36 -8.87 -14.70
C LYS A 118 -7.57 -9.43 -15.44
N ALA A 119 -8.72 -8.77 -15.27
CA ALA A 119 -10.01 -9.20 -15.83
C ALA A 119 -10.04 -9.42 -17.35
N HIS A 120 -9.17 -8.73 -18.09
CA HIS A 120 -9.17 -8.75 -19.56
C HIS A 120 -8.22 -9.78 -20.17
N ASP A 121 -7.36 -10.39 -19.37
CA ASP A 121 -6.38 -11.36 -19.87
C ASP A 121 -6.93 -12.79 -19.77
N LYS A 122 -7.20 -13.40 -20.93
CA LYS A 122 -7.75 -14.75 -21.04
C LYS A 122 -6.92 -15.80 -20.30
N THR A 123 -5.59 -15.66 -20.33
CA THR A 123 -4.69 -16.63 -19.67
C THR A 123 -4.83 -16.54 -18.16
N LEU A 124 -4.89 -15.32 -17.63
CA LEU A 124 -5.04 -15.07 -16.21
C LEU A 124 -6.43 -15.46 -15.70
N ILE A 125 -7.48 -15.32 -16.50
CA ILE A 125 -8.83 -15.81 -16.16
C ILE A 125 -8.83 -17.32 -15.97
N ALA A 126 -8.20 -18.06 -16.89
CA ALA A 126 -8.06 -19.52 -16.77
C ALA A 126 -7.27 -19.93 -15.51
N LYS A 127 -6.16 -19.23 -15.22
CA LYS A 127 -5.40 -19.45 -13.97
C LYS A 127 -6.17 -19.08 -12.71
N THR A 128 -7.01 -18.06 -12.77
CA THR A 128 -7.89 -17.67 -11.66
C THR A 128 -8.93 -18.77 -11.38
N ARG A 129 -9.46 -19.40 -12.43
CA ARG A 129 -10.33 -20.58 -12.30
C ARG A 129 -9.60 -21.76 -11.63
N GLU A 130 -8.37 -22.04 -12.04
CA GLU A 130 -7.54 -23.11 -11.43
C GLU A 130 -7.35 -22.88 -9.92
N VAL A 131 -6.97 -21.66 -9.53
CA VAL A 131 -6.79 -21.28 -8.12
C VAL A 131 -8.11 -21.33 -7.35
N ALA A 132 -9.20 -20.80 -7.91
CA ALA A 132 -10.52 -20.82 -7.28
C ALA A 132 -11.00 -22.25 -7.03
N ARG A 133 -10.87 -23.14 -8.03
CA ARG A 133 -11.18 -24.57 -7.90
C ARG A 133 -10.33 -25.21 -6.80
N TRP A 134 -9.03 -24.95 -6.78
CA TRP A 134 -8.12 -25.51 -5.78
C TRP A 134 -8.47 -25.07 -4.36
N LEU A 135 -8.82 -23.79 -4.17
CA LEU A 135 -9.24 -23.25 -2.87
C LEU A 135 -10.60 -23.80 -2.41
N LEU A 136 -11.52 -24.05 -3.34
CA LEU A 136 -12.85 -24.57 -3.02
C LEU A 136 -12.87 -26.09 -2.75
N SER A 137 -11.86 -26.83 -3.19
CA SER A 137 -11.78 -28.29 -3.06
C SER A 137 -11.97 -28.80 -1.63
N LYS A 138 -12.58 -29.99 -1.50
CA LYS A 138 -12.83 -30.68 -0.21
C LYS A 138 -11.56 -31.26 0.44
N GLU A 139 -10.46 -31.31 -0.30
CA GLU A 139 -9.15 -31.75 0.19
C GLU A 139 -8.48 -30.74 1.14
N ARG A 140 -9.21 -29.69 1.53
CA ARG A 140 -8.73 -28.66 2.44
C ARG A 140 -9.33 -28.89 3.82
N ASP A 141 -8.51 -28.74 4.85
CA ASP A 141 -8.93 -28.85 6.25
C ASP A 141 -9.99 -27.80 6.65
N ILE A 142 -10.08 -26.70 5.89
CA ILE A 142 -10.94 -25.55 6.16
C ILE A 142 -11.75 -25.23 4.91
N GLU A 143 -13.05 -24.95 5.09
CA GLU A 143 -13.93 -24.47 4.03
C GLU A 143 -13.68 -22.98 3.75
N TYR A 144 -12.90 -22.69 2.70
CA TYR A 144 -12.68 -21.33 2.25
C TYR A 144 -13.87 -20.78 1.44
N THR A 145 -14.16 -19.50 1.66
CA THR A 145 -15.01 -18.68 0.79
C THR A 145 -14.11 -17.88 -0.14
N VAL A 146 -14.30 -18.03 -1.44
CA VAL A 146 -13.46 -17.42 -2.47
C VAL A 146 -14.23 -16.29 -3.14
N TYR A 147 -13.64 -15.11 -3.12
CA TYR A 147 -14.16 -13.91 -3.77
C TYR A 147 -13.44 -13.68 -5.09
N VAL A 148 -14.17 -13.66 -6.20
CA VAL A 148 -13.67 -13.32 -7.55
C VAL A 148 -14.35 -12.06 -8.07
N GLU A 149 -13.77 -11.39 -9.06
CA GLU A 149 -14.37 -10.16 -9.61
C GLU A 149 -15.72 -10.45 -10.26
N ASN A 150 -16.68 -9.51 -10.14
CA ASN A 150 -18.03 -9.68 -10.67
C ASN A 150 -18.07 -9.94 -12.19
N THR A 151 -17.09 -9.42 -12.94
CA THR A 151 -16.91 -9.67 -14.37
C THR A 151 -16.72 -11.16 -14.71
N MET A 152 -16.28 -11.97 -13.75
CA MET A 152 -16.06 -13.42 -13.92
C MET A 152 -17.36 -14.23 -13.89
N LYS A 153 -18.46 -13.68 -13.37
CA LYS A 153 -19.74 -14.39 -13.21
C LYS A 153 -20.31 -14.90 -14.53
N GLU A 154 -20.18 -14.10 -15.58
CA GLU A 154 -20.70 -14.38 -16.92
C GLU A 154 -19.60 -14.80 -17.90
N ASN A 155 -18.36 -14.88 -17.44
CA ASN A 155 -17.22 -15.18 -18.29
C ASN A 155 -17.16 -16.68 -18.64
N GLN A 156 -17.11 -16.99 -19.94
CA GLN A 156 -17.09 -18.36 -20.45
C GLN A 156 -15.80 -19.12 -20.10
N ILE A 157 -14.67 -18.42 -19.96
CA ILE A 157 -13.38 -19.06 -19.65
C ILE A 157 -13.30 -19.41 -18.17
N PHE A 158 -13.82 -18.53 -17.31
CA PHE A 158 -13.91 -18.82 -15.89
C PHE A 158 -14.94 -19.92 -15.60
N ASP A 159 -16.04 -19.94 -16.38
CA ASP A 159 -17.10 -20.95 -16.32
C ASP A 159 -17.58 -21.20 -14.88
N ALA A 160 -18.13 -20.15 -14.26
CA ALA A 160 -18.66 -20.24 -12.90
C ALA A 160 -19.76 -21.32 -12.78
N LYS A 161 -20.56 -21.52 -13.83
CA LYS A 161 -21.63 -22.53 -13.84
C LYS A 161 -21.05 -23.94 -13.84
N GLY A 162 -20.05 -24.22 -14.68
CA GLY A 162 -19.35 -25.50 -14.68
C GLY A 162 -18.65 -25.76 -13.35
N LEU A 163 -18.01 -24.76 -12.77
CA LEU A 163 -17.38 -24.90 -11.44
C LEU A 163 -18.42 -25.29 -10.37
N LEU A 164 -19.57 -24.62 -10.33
CA LEU A 164 -20.65 -24.93 -9.38
C LEU A 164 -21.32 -26.29 -9.64
N ALA A 165 -21.29 -26.78 -10.89
CA ALA A 165 -21.83 -28.09 -11.26
C ALA A 165 -20.91 -29.25 -10.83
N GLU A 166 -19.60 -29.02 -10.69
CA GLU A 166 -18.64 -30.04 -10.25
C GLU A 166 -18.85 -30.47 -8.80
N ASP A 167 -19.15 -29.52 -7.91
CA ASP A 167 -19.42 -29.80 -6.50
C ASP A 167 -20.48 -28.84 -5.93
N PRO A 168 -21.64 -29.35 -5.47
CA PRO A 168 -22.68 -28.53 -4.86
C PRO A 168 -22.22 -27.73 -3.63
N SER A 169 -21.16 -28.17 -2.94
CA SER A 169 -20.60 -27.45 -1.78
C SER A 169 -19.95 -26.11 -2.15
N TYR A 170 -19.66 -25.86 -3.42
CA TYR A 170 -19.12 -24.58 -3.88
C TYR A 170 -20.19 -23.49 -3.85
N ASN A 171 -21.46 -23.88 -3.87
CA ASN A 171 -22.58 -22.96 -3.81
C ASN A 171 -22.58 -22.22 -2.45
N GLY A 172 -22.60 -20.88 -2.51
CA GLY A 172 -22.49 -20.02 -1.33
C GLY A 172 -21.05 -19.71 -0.86
N ARG A 173 -20.05 -20.52 -1.27
CA ARG A 173 -18.62 -20.29 -1.02
C ARG A 173 -17.91 -19.55 -2.14
N LEU A 174 -18.35 -19.70 -3.39
CA LEU A 174 -17.94 -18.83 -4.49
C LEU A 174 -18.76 -17.53 -4.45
N ARG A 175 -18.09 -16.41 -4.22
CA ARG A 175 -18.69 -15.08 -4.12
C ARG A 175 -18.03 -14.11 -5.09
N TYR A 176 -18.73 -13.01 -5.34
CA TYR A 176 -18.28 -11.98 -6.26
C TYR A 176 -18.01 -10.67 -5.51
N TRP A 177 -16.98 -9.95 -5.94
CA TRP A 177 -16.65 -8.62 -5.44
C TRP A 177 -16.70 -7.58 -6.57
N ASP A 178 -16.97 -6.35 -6.18
CA ASP A 178 -16.84 -5.15 -7.00
C ASP A 178 -15.99 -4.10 -6.27
N ASN A 179 -15.69 -3.00 -6.95
CA ASN A 179 -14.84 -1.94 -6.41
C ASN A 179 -15.47 -1.28 -5.17
N GLU A 180 -16.80 -1.23 -5.09
CA GLU A 180 -17.52 -0.63 -3.96
C GLU A 180 -17.41 -1.50 -2.70
N LEU A 181 -17.57 -2.83 -2.83
CA LEU A 181 -17.41 -3.78 -1.74
C LEU A 181 -15.99 -3.74 -1.17
N ALA A 182 -14.97 -3.71 -2.04
CA ALA A 182 -13.57 -3.62 -1.63
C ALA A 182 -13.27 -2.34 -0.84
N ARG A 183 -13.86 -1.22 -1.27
CA ARG A 183 -13.68 0.10 -0.65
C ARG A 183 -14.45 0.26 0.66
N THR A 184 -15.71 -0.19 0.72
CA THR A 184 -16.61 0.03 1.86
C THR A 184 -16.44 -1.00 2.96
N ARG A 185 -16.15 -2.26 2.61
CA ARG A 185 -16.07 -3.38 3.57
C ARG A 185 -14.76 -4.19 3.42
N PRO A 186 -13.58 -3.55 3.56
CA PRO A 186 -12.29 -4.25 3.44
C PRO A 186 -12.11 -5.36 4.49
N HIS A 187 -12.75 -5.23 5.65
CA HIS A 187 -12.76 -6.21 6.74
C HIS A 187 -13.50 -7.52 6.40
N THR A 188 -14.14 -7.60 5.23
CA THR A 188 -14.75 -8.83 4.72
C THR A 188 -13.68 -9.85 4.30
N PHE A 189 -12.47 -9.41 3.99
CA PHE A 189 -11.44 -10.25 3.41
C PHE A 189 -10.32 -10.49 4.43
N ASP A 190 -9.94 -11.75 4.62
CA ASP A 190 -8.88 -12.13 5.57
C ASP A 190 -7.51 -12.17 4.88
N PHE A 191 -7.49 -12.46 3.58
CA PHE A 191 -6.29 -12.67 2.78
C PHE A 191 -6.53 -12.33 1.31
N VAL A 192 -5.56 -11.69 0.66
CA VAL A 192 -5.62 -11.33 -0.77
C VAL A 192 -4.58 -12.15 -1.54
N VAL A 193 -4.99 -12.80 -2.62
CA VAL A 193 -4.10 -13.47 -3.57
C VAL A 193 -4.18 -12.73 -4.90
N SER A 194 -3.05 -12.16 -5.32
CA SER A 194 -2.91 -11.43 -6.57
C SER A 194 -2.21 -12.29 -7.62
N LEU A 195 -2.81 -12.41 -8.80
CA LEU A 195 -2.28 -13.08 -9.98
C LEU A 195 -1.93 -12.03 -11.04
N GLY A 196 -0.65 -11.78 -11.27
CA GLY A 196 -0.20 -10.88 -12.34
C GLY A 196 1.17 -10.26 -12.08
N GLY A 197 1.33 -9.00 -12.46
CA GLY A 197 2.58 -8.25 -12.27
C GLY A 197 2.45 -7.18 -11.18
N ASP A 198 3.45 -6.31 -11.08
CA ASP A 198 3.46 -5.20 -10.10
C ASP A 198 2.24 -4.28 -10.26
N GLY A 199 1.76 -4.06 -11.49
CA GLY A 199 0.53 -3.28 -11.74
C GLY A 199 -0.74 -3.89 -11.13
N THR A 200 -0.80 -5.22 -10.93
CA THR A 200 -1.89 -5.88 -10.22
C THR A 200 -1.79 -5.64 -8.71
N VAL A 201 -0.57 -5.56 -8.16
CA VAL A 201 -0.35 -5.20 -6.74
C VAL A 201 -0.72 -3.74 -6.47
N LEU A 202 -0.38 -2.83 -7.39
CA LEU A 202 -0.89 -1.45 -7.35
C LEU A 202 -2.42 -1.42 -7.44
N TYR A 203 -3.04 -2.37 -8.16
CA TYR A 203 -4.48 -2.53 -8.17
C TYR A 203 -5.05 -2.92 -6.81
N ALA A 204 -4.40 -3.83 -6.10
CA ALA A 204 -4.78 -4.16 -4.73
C ALA A 204 -4.70 -2.93 -3.81
N SER A 205 -3.59 -2.17 -3.85
CA SER A 205 -3.45 -0.96 -3.03
C SER A 205 -4.55 0.07 -3.32
N TRP A 206 -4.86 0.28 -4.60
CA TRP A 206 -5.92 1.19 -5.03
C TRP A 206 -7.32 0.77 -4.58
N LEU A 207 -7.65 -0.52 -4.64
CA LEU A 207 -8.94 -1.02 -4.16
C LEU A 207 -9.11 -0.79 -2.65
N PHE A 208 -8.04 -0.98 -1.88
CA PHE A 208 -8.03 -0.86 -0.43
C PHE A 208 -7.48 0.50 0.03
N GLN A 209 -8.26 1.56 -0.15
CA GLN A 209 -7.95 2.95 0.29
C GLN A 209 -7.96 3.15 1.83
N ARG A 210 -8.00 2.07 2.61
CA ARG A 210 -7.90 2.08 4.07
C ARG A 210 -7.10 0.86 4.50
N VAL A 211 -7.70 0.01 5.34
CA VAL A 211 -7.19 -1.28 5.77
C VAL A 211 -6.94 -2.20 4.57
N VAL A 212 -5.71 -2.69 4.44
CA VAL A 212 -5.28 -3.65 3.42
C VAL A 212 -5.09 -5.02 4.08
N PRO A 213 -5.83 -6.07 3.67
CA PRO A 213 -5.53 -7.43 4.10
C PRO A 213 -4.13 -7.87 3.60
N PRO A 214 -3.47 -8.84 4.24
CA PRO A 214 -2.19 -9.36 3.76
C PRO A 214 -2.30 -9.83 2.30
N VAL A 215 -1.42 -9.31 1.45
CA VAL A 215 -1.41 -9.55 0.01
C VAL A 215 -0.28 -10.50 -0.36
N LEU A 216 -0.61 -11.64 -0.95
CA LEU A 216 0.32 -12.58 -1.55
C LEU A 216 0.26 -12.46 -3.07
N SER A 217 1.39 -12.14 -3.70
CA SER A 217 1.43 -11.79 -5.12
C SER A 217 2.25 -12.78 -5.94
N PHE A 218 1.57 -13.51 -6.82
CA PHE A 218 2.16 -14.42 -7.81
C PHE A 218 2.51 -13.70 -9.11
N ALA A 219 3.74 -13.89 -9.57
CA ALA A 219 4.21 -13.52 -10.90
C ALA A 219 3.83 -14.62 -11.92
N LEU A 220 3.27 -14.22 -13.07
CA LEU A 220 2.96 -15.13 -14.19
C LEU A 220 3.88 -14.87 -15.40
N GLY A 221 5.14 -14.58 -15.12
CA GLY A 221 6.15 -14.17 -16.10
C GLY A 221 7.44 -13.79 -15.38
N SER A 222 8.03 -12.65 -15.74
CA SER A 222 9.18 -12.14 -14.99
C SER A 222 8.78 -11.70 -13.57
N LEU A 223 9.60 -12.06 -12.58
CA LEU A 223 9.48 -11.58 -11.21
C LEU A 223 9.70 -10.06 -11.17
N GLY A 224 8.76 -9.34 -10.58
CA GLY A 224 8.82 -7.90 -10.37
C GLY A 224 9.44 -7.50 -9.03
N PHE A 225 9.30 -6.23 -8.68
CA PHE A 225 9.73 -5.73 -7.37
C PHE A 225 8.72 -6.06 -6.27
N LEU A 226 7.43 -6.18 -6.63
CA LEU A 226 6.33 -6.47 -5.71
C LEU A 226 5.86 -7.93 -5.78
N THR A 227 5.91 -8.55 -6.96
CA THR A 227 5.57 -9.96 -7.13
C THR A 227 6.74 -10.86 -6.73
N LYS A 228 6.59 -11.60 -5.62
CA LYS A 228 7.68 -12.40 -5.02
C LYS A 228 7.52 -13.90 -5.17
N PHE A 229 6.33 -14.37 -5.55
CA PHE A 229 6.04 -15.80 -5.67
C PHE A 229 5.91 -16.19 -7.12
N ASP A 230 6.42 -17.37 -7.47
CA ASP A 230 6.20 -17.98 -8.77
C ASP A 230 4.84 -18.69 -8.79
N PHE A 231 4.04 -18.45 -9.82
CA PHE A 231 2.76 -19.10 -9.99
C PHE A 231 2.88 -20.62 -10.19
N GLU A 232 3.98 -21.13 -10.75
CA GLU A 232 4.15 -22.59 -10.94
C GLU A 232 4.00 -23.37 -9.63
N ASN A 233 4.43 -22.77 -8.51
CA ASN A 233 4.41 -23.38 -7.18
C ASN A 233 3.26 -22.88 -6.29
N TYR A 234 2.16 -22.38 -6.87
CA TYR A 234 1.08 -21.74 -6.11
C TYR A 234 0.46 -22.65 -5.05
N GLN A 235 0.27 -23.94 -5.35
CA GLN A 235 -0.38 -24.89 -4.45
C GLN A 235 0.44 -25.10 -3.18
N GLN A 236 1.74 -25.35 -3.33
CA GLN A 236 2.66 -25.52 -2.20
C GLN A 236 2.76 -24.22 -1.39
N THR A 237 2.90 -23.09 -2.08
CA THR A 237 3.02 -21.76 -1.46
C THR A 237 1.80 -21.42 -0.61
N LEU A 238 0.59 -21.57 -1.15
CA LEU A 238 -0.65 -21.27 -0.43
C LEU A 238 -0.87 -22.24 0.73
N THR A 239 -0.57 -23.53 0.54
CA THR A 239 -0.67 -24.53 1.61
C THR A 239 0.24 -24.18 2.78
N GLN A 240 1.49 -23.84 2.49
CA GLN A 240 2.46 -23.44 3.52
C GLN A 240 2.02 -22.14 4.21
N ALA A 241 1.60 -21.14 3.45
CA ALA A 241 1.14 -19.86 3.98
C ALA A 241 -0.06 -20.02 4.93
N PHE A 242 -1.02 -20.87 4.58
CA PHE A 242 -2.24 -21.06 5.37
C PHE A 242 -2.01 -21.94 6.61
N ARG A 243 -1.13 -22.94 6.52
CA ARG A 243 -0.84 -23.88 7.63
C ARG A 243 0.18 -23.34 8.62
N ASP A 244 1.33 -22.89 8.10
CA ASP A 244 2.53 -22.54 8.88
C ASP A 244 2.58 -21.05 9.23
N GLY A 245 1.71 -20.24 8.60
CA GLY A 245 1.67 -18.79 8.74
C GLY A 245 2.58 -18.07 7.74
N VAL A 246 2.48 -16.74 7.75
CA VAL A 246 3.15 -15.86 6.78
C VAL A 246 4.04 -14.83 7.47
N THR A 247 5.14 -14.47 6.80
CA THR A 247 5.94 -13.30 7.17
C THR A 247 5.40 -12.10 6.42
N ILE A 248 5.15 -10.98 7.12
CA ILE A 248 4.58 -9.77 6.53
C ILE A 248 5.64 -8.66 6.51
N SER A 249 5.80 -8.02 5.35
CA SER A 249 6.57 -6.79 5.17
C SER A 249 5.59 -5.64 4.96
N LEU A 250 5.59 -4.66 5.86
CA LEU A 250 4.81 -3.45 5.71
C LEU A 250 5.55 -2.46 4.80
N ARG A 251 4.88 -1.99 3.76
CA ARG A 251 5.39 -0.96 2.85
C ARG A 251 4.71 0.36 3.15
N LEU A 252 5.49 1.44 3.18
CA LEU A 252 4.99 2.80 3.31
C LEU A 252 4.02 3.11 2.15
N ARG A 253 2.92 3.77 2.49
CA ARG A 253 2.02 4.44 1.54
C ARG A 253 1.96 5.92 1.86
N PHE A 254 1.61 6.74 0.88
CA PHE A 254 1.25 8.14 1.09
C PHE A 254 -0.25 8.31 1.20
N GLU A 255 -0.66 9.20 2.11
CA GLU A 255 -1.97 9.85 2.05
C GLU A 255 -1.78 11.16 1.28
N GLY A 256 -2.35 11.24 0.08
CA GLY A 256 -2.36 12.43 -0.78
C GLY A 256 -3.73 13.10 -0.76
N THR A 257 -3.81 14.35 -0.33
CA THR A 257 -5.07 15.13 -0.31
C THR A 257 -4.98 16.35 -1.22
N ILE A 258 -5.97 16.53 -2.07
CA ILE A 258 -6.10 17.70 -2.94
C ILE A 258 -6.80 18.81 -2.16
N MET A 259 -6.17 19.97 -2.11
CA MET A 259 -6.63 21.17 -1.44
C MET A 259 -6.99 22.22 -2.49
N ARG A 260 -8.24 22.66 -2.48
CA ARG A 260 -8.79 23.63 -3.43
C ARG A 260 -8.81 25.01 -2.83
N SER A 261 -8.29 26.00 -3.55
CA SER A 261 -8.37 27.39 -3.10
C SER A 261 -9.82 27.84 -2.98
N GLN A 262 -10.14 28.56 -1.91
CA GLN A 262 -11.45 29.19 -1.70
C GLN A 262 -11.47 30.68 -2.12
N ARG A 263 -10.36 31.21 -2.65
CA ARG A 263 -10.28 32.60 -3.10
C ARG A 263 -11.17 32.85 -4.31
N SER A 264 -11.68 34.08 -4.38
CA SER A 264 -12.41 34.54 -5.56
C SER A 264 -11.42 34.75 -6.72
N PRO A 265 -11.80 34.51 -7.99
CA PRO A 265 -10.89 34.70 -9.13
C PRO A 265 -10.32 36.13 -9.24
N GLU A 266 -11.03 37.13 -8.70
CA GLU A 266 -10.66 38.54 -8.74
C GLU A 266 -9.53 38.89 -7.76
N ASP A 267 -9.44 38.17 -6.64
CA ASP A 267 -8.42 38.38 -5.60
C ASP A 267 -7.10 37.64 -5.90
N CYS A 268 -7.12 36.67 -6.82
CA CYS A 268 -5.98 35.81 -7.14
C CYS A 268 -4.80 36.55 -7.77
N HIS A 269 -5.02 37.69 -8.44
CA HIS A 269 -3.95 38.39 -9.18
C HIS A 269 -2.92 39.10 -8.30
N SER A 270 -3.22 39.30 -7.01
CA SER A 270 -2.30 39.92 -6.04
C SER A 270 -1.85 38.96 -4.93
N ALA A 271 -2.25 37.70 -5.04
CA ALA A 271 -2.03 36.68 -4.04
C ALA A 271 -0.70 35.95 -4.25
N ASP A 272 0.07 35.80 -3.19
CA ASP A 272 1.19 34.87 -3.12
C ASP A 272 0.75 33.60 -2.36
N LEU A 273 0.95 32.43 -2.98
CA LEU A 273 0.62 31.15 -2.38
C LEU A 273 1.57 30.84 -1.21
N VAL A 274 2.82 31.28 -1.29
CA VAL A 274 3.80 31.13 -0.21
C VAL A 274 3.30 31.87 1.03
N GLU A 275 2.98 33.15 0.91
CA GLU A 275 2.44 33.92 2.03
C GLU A 275 1.15 33.31 2.58
N GLU A 276 0.25 32.85 1.70
CA GLU A 276 -1.01 32.26 2.10
C GLU A 276 -0.83 31.01 2.97
N LEU A 277 -0.02 30.04 2.52
CA LEU A 277 0.19 28.78 3.26
C LEU A 277 1.02 28.97 4.54
N MET A 278 1.84 30.01 4.60
CA MET A 278 2.59 30.39 5.80
C MET A 278 1.70 31.10 6.82
N LEU A 279 0.66 31.83 6.39
CA LEU A 279 -0.24 32.62 7.24
C LEU A 279 -1.51 31.86 7.66
N GLU A 280 -1.90 30.79 6.96
CA GLU A 280 -3.11 29.99 7.24
C GLU A 280 -3.14 29.45 8.69
N GLU A 281 -1.97 29.23 9.30
CA GLU A 281 -1.86 28.79 10.71
C GLU A 281 -1.94 29.93 11.74
N ALA A 282 -1.77 31.20 11.33
CA ALA A 282 -1.78 32.36 12.23
C ALA A 282 -3.18 32.95 12.45
N ASP A 283 -4.02 32.96 11.40
CA ASP A 283 -5.33 33.66 11.40
C ASP A 283 -6.55 32.71 11.53
N GLY A 284 -6.29 31.39 11.55
CA GLY A 284 -7.27 30.35 11.90
C GLY A 284 -8.45 30.17 10.94
N LYS A 285 -8.44 30.85 9.79
CA LYS A 285 -9.43 30.68 8.72
C LYS A 285 -8.86 29.77 7.63
N PRO A 286 -9.50 28.64 7.32
CA PRO A 286 -9.04 27.77 6.24
C PRO A 286 -9.22 28.48 4.91
N THR A 287 -8.12 28.78 4.22
CA THR A 287 -8.14 29.38 2.90
C THR A 287 -8.37 28.32 1.81
N HIS A 288 -8.14 27.05 2.14
CA HIS A 288 -8.37 25.92 1.25
C HIS A 288 -9.38 24.91 1.79
N LYS A 289 -10.05 24.18 0.89
CA LYS A 289 -10.95 23.08 1.23
C LYS A 289 -10.45 21.74 0.65
N PRO A 290 -10.56 20.63 1.39
CA PRO A 290 -10.23 19.31 0.86
C PRO A 290 -11.26 18.90 -0.21
N ASP A 291 -10.79 18.30 -1.30
CA ASP A 291 -11.62 17.74 -2.37
C ASP A 291 -11.60 16.21 -2.32
N ARG A 292 -10.45 15.59 -2.61
CA ARG A 292 -10.27 14.13 -2.61
C ARG A 292 -9.00 13.74 -1.87
N THR A 293 -9.04 12.57 -1.24
CA THR A 293 -7.90 11.95 -0.56
C THR A 293 -7.68 10.55 -1.10
N PHE A 294 -6.42 10.19 -1.35
CA PHE A 294 -6.02 8.90 -1.89
C PHE A 294 -4.86 8.29 -1.12
N GLU A 295 -4.85 6.96 -1.04
CA GLU A 295 -3.79 6.15 -0.46
C GLU A 295 -2.95 5.50 -1.57
N ILE A 296 -1.66 5.85 -1.61
CA ILE A 296 -0.77 5.65 -2.76
C ILE A 296 0.43 4.81 -2.36
N LEU A 297 0.79 3.80 -3.16
CA LEU A 297 1.91 2.91 -2.85
C LEU A 297 3.23 3.38 -3.42
N ASN A 298 3.26 3.87 -4.66
CA ASN A 298 4.49 4.26 -5.34
C ASN A 298 4.72 5.75 -5.26
N ASP A 299 3.93 6.54 -5.98
CA ASP A 299 4.26 7.94 -6.23
C ASP A 299 3.04 8.82 -6.52
N ILE A 300 3.20 10.09 -6.13
CA ILE A 300 2.34 11.20 -6.50
C ILE A 300 3.15 12.09 -7.44
N VAL A 301 2.62 12.33 -8.62
CA VAL A 301 3.29 13.13 -9.65
C VAL A 301 2.45 14.36 -9.92
N VAL A 302 3.06 15.54 -9.83
CA VAL A 302 2.43 16.78 -10.30
C VAL A 302 3.14 17.19 -11.58
N ASP A 303 2.43 17.19 -12.71
CA ASP A 303 2.98 17.46 -14.03
C ASP A 303 2.22 18.57 -14.78
N ARG A 304 2.84 19.12 -15.82
CA ARG A 304 2.25 20.15 -16.70
C ARG A 304 1.05 19.67 -17.52
N GLY A 305 0.86 18.35 -17.62
CA GLY A 305 -0.15 17.73 -18.44
C GLY A 305 -0.08 18.01 -19.93
N PRO A 306 -1.22 18.29 -20.59
CA PRO A 306 -1.23 18.52 -22.03
C PRO A 306 -0.61 19.86 -22.42
N ASN A 307 -0.30 20.73 -21.44
CA ASN A 307 0.20 22.08 -21.71
C ASN A 307 1.61 22.03 -22.29
N PRO A 308 1.92 22.79 -23.35
CA PRO A 308 3.24 22.79 -23.98
C PRO A 308 4.29 23.55 -23.17
N THR A 309 3.87 24.42 -22.25
CA THR A 309 4.74 25.19 -21.37
C THR A 309 5.11 24.37 -20.14
N MET A 310 6.31 24.61 -19.59
CA MET A 310 6.73 24.01 -18.32
C MET A 310 5.79 24.40 -17.18
N SER A 311 5.58 23.46 -16.25
CA SER A 311 4.85 23.74 -15.01
C SER A 311 5.73 24.51 -14.04
N THR A 312 5.11 25.40 -13.27
CA THR A 312 5.73 26.03 -12.09
C THR A 312 5.03 25.45 -10.88
N ILE A 313 5.78 24.81 -9.99
CA ILE A 313 5.26 24.11 -8.82
C ILE A 313 6.07 24.55 -7.60
N GLU A 314 5.39 25.04 -6.57
CA GLU A 314 6.02 25.39 -5.30
C GLU A 314 6.01 24.20 -4.37
N LEU A 315 7.20 23.83 -3.89
CA LEU A 315 7.39 22.72 -2.97
C LEU A 315 7.61 23.27 -1.56
N PHE A 316 6.74 22.88 -0.65
CA PHE A 316 6.84 23.17 0.77
C PHE A 316 7.09 21.88 1.56
N GLY A 317 7.88 21.98 2.61
CA GLY A 317 8.09 20.93 3.60
C GLY A 317 7.75 21.47 4.98
N ASP A 318 6.76 20.87 5.62
CA ASP A 318 6.15 21.39 6.84
C ASP A 318 5.77 22.88 6.68
N GLU A 319 6.38 23.77 7.45
CA GLU A 319 6.12 25.22 7.45
C GLU A 319 7.19 25.99 6.66
N GLU A 320 7.97 25.34 5.79
CA GLU A 320 9.04 25.99 5.05
C GLU A 320 8.84 25.81 3.54
N HIS A 321 8.98 26.91 2.79
CA HIS A 321 9.15 26.85 1.34
C HIS A 321 10.54 26.30 1.03
N LEU A 322 10.60 25.15 0.35
CA LEU A 322 11.86 24.50 0.01
C LEU A 322 12.43 25.07 -1.28
N THR A 323 11.61 25.09 -2.35
CA THR A 323 12.00 25.63 -3.65
C THR A 323 10.80 25.72 -4.58
N THR A 324 10.89 26.59 -5.58
CA THR A 324 9.99 26.59 -6.73
C THR A 324 10.62 25.79 -7.87
N VAL A 325 9.88 24.83 -8.41
CA VAL A 325 10.32 23.92 -9.48
C VAL A 325 9.71 24.37 -10.79
N GLN A 326 10.58 24.65 -11.77
CA GLN A 326 10.21 24.87 -13.16
C GLN A 326 10.66 23.66 -13.99
N ALA A 327 9.72 22.81 -14.36
CA ALA A 327 9.98 21.50 -14.93
C ALA A 327 8.76 20.95 -15.70
N ASP A 328 8.91 19.80 -16.33
CA ASP A 328 7.75 19.04 -16.81
C ASP A 328 6.87 18.58 -15.64
N GLY A 329 7.46 18.39 -14.46
CA GLY A 329 6.75 18.10 -13.22
C GLY A 329 7.67 17.75 -12.05
N VAL A 330 7.07 17.30 -10.96
CA VAL A 330 7.72 16.79 -9.75
C VAL A 330 7.11 15.44 -9.38
N CYS A 331 7.97 14.45 -9.11
CA CYS A 331 7.60 13.13 -8.62
C CYS A 331 7.98 13.01 -7.14
N VAL A 332 6.99 12.70 -6.30
CA VAL A 332 7.19 12.38 -4.88
C VAL A 332 6.90 10.90 -4.69
N ALA A 333 7.92 10.12 -4.36
CA ALA A 333 7.86 8.65 -4.34
C ALA A 333 8.16 8.07 -2.95
N THR A 334 7.47 6.98 -2.63
CA THR A 334 7.81 6.12 -1.49
C THR A 334 9.08 5.32 -1.81
N PRO A 335 9.71 4.68 -0.81
CA PRO A 335 10.82 3.76 -1.06
C PRO A 335 10.43 2.60 -2.00
N THR A 336 9.16 2.19 -1.98
CA THR A 336 8.63 1.18 -2.91
C THR A 336 8.51 1.74 -4.34
N GLY A 337 8.07 3.00 -4.48
CA GLY A 337 8.03 3.71 -5.75
C GLY A 337 9.40 4.10 -6.31
N SER A 338 10.49 3.96 -5.54
CA SER A 338 11.84 4.32 -5.97
C SER A 338 12.29 3.58 -7.24
N THR A 339 11.76 2.37 -7.48
CA THR A 339 12.01 1.53 -8.68
C THR A 339 11.00 1.75 -9.81
N ALA A 340 10.01 2.63 -9.62
CA ALA A 340 8.94 2.91 -10.59
C ALA A 340 9.26 4.20 -11.38
N TYR A 341 8.32 5.14 -11.44
CA TYR A 341 8.49 6.35 -12.25
C TYR A 341 9.62 7.25 -11.74
N ASN A 342 9.86 7.27 -10.43
CA ASN A 342 11.01 7.94 -9.82
C ASN A 342 12.36 7.52 -10.42
N LEU A 343 12.57 6.22 -10.68
CA LEU A 343 13.80 5.73 -11.30
C LEU A 343 13.98 6.29 -12.71
N ALA A 344 12.89 6.32 -13.49
CA ALA A 344 12.90 6.85 -14.84
C ALA A 344 13.15 8.36 -14.88
N ALA A 345 12.68 9.10 -13.87
CA ALA A 345 12.94 10.53 -13.70
C ALA A 345 14.37 10.85 -13.23
N GLY A 346 15.21 9.84 -12.96
CA GLY A 346 16.59 10.03 -12.48
C GLY A 346 16.74 10.05 -10.96
N GLY A 347 15.71 9.65 -10.22
CA GLY A 347 15.73 9.49 -8.77
C GLY A 347 16.54 8.26 -8.32
N SER A 348 16.94 8.25 -7.05
CA SER A 348 17.74 7.16 -6.48
C SER A 348 16.91 5.93 -6.13
N LEU A 349 17.52 4.75 -6.20
CA LEU A 349 16.96 3.51 -5.69
C LEU A 349 17.01 3.49 -4.15
N CYS A 350 15.92 3.08 -3.53
CA CYS A 350 15.79 3.06 -2.08
C CYS A 350 15.32 1.68 -1.60
N HIS A 351 15.87 1.23 -0.47
CA HIS A 351 15.41 -0.01 0.16
C HIS A 351 14.00 0.19 0.76
N PRO A 352 13.04 -0.74 0.60
CA PRO A 352 11.66 -0.55 1.05
C PRO A 352 11.46 -0.34 2.54
N GLU A 353 12.43 -0.73 3.37
CA GLU A 353 12.40 -0.56 4.82
C GLU A 353 12.94 0.81 5.28
N ASN A 354 13.51 1.62 4.38
CA ASN A 354 14.01 2.94 4.72
C ASN A 354 12.83 3.91 4.92
N PRO A 355 12.72 4.60 6.06
CA PRO A 355 11.61 5.51 6.35
C PRO A 355 11.84 6.88 5.72
N VAL A 356 11.78 6.96 4.39
CA VAL A 356 12.10 8.18 3.63
C VAL A 356 11.09 8.46 2.52
N ILE A 357 11.02 9.73 2.12
CA ILE A 357 10.32 10.24 0.94
C ILE A 357 11.37 10.65 -0.09
N LEU A 358 11.16 10.29 -1.35
CA LEU A 358 12.02 10.71 -2.45
C LEU A 358 11.32 11.81 -3.24
N VAL A 359 12.01 12.90 -3.55
CA VAL A 359 11.50 13.99 -4.38
C VAL A 359 12.42 14.16 -5.58
N THR A 360 11.88 13.99 -6.78
CA THR A 360 12.63 14.02 -8.04
C THR A 360 11.90 14.91 -9.04
N ALA A 361 12.57 15.93 -9.56
CA ALA A 361 12.00 16.75 -10.63
C ALA A 361 12.11 16.04 -11.99
N ILE A 362 11.12 16.24 -12.85
CA ILE A 362 11.01 15.64 -14.17
C ILE A 362 11.46 16.68 -15.20
N CYS A 363 12.62 16.46 -15.83
CA CYS A 363 13.16 17.39 -16.84
C CYS A 363 13.22 18.85 -16.35
N ALA A 364 13.80 19.08 -15.16
CA ALA A 364 13.90 20.42 -14.58
C ALA A 364 14.75 21.37 -15.44
N HIS A 365 14.26 22.58 -15.64
CA HIS A 365 15.01 23.65 -16.31
C HIS A 365 16.08 24.27 -15.37
N THR A 366 15.91 24.11 -14.07
CA THR A 366 16.88 24.56 -13.06
C THR A 366 18.06 23.60 -12.98
N LEU A 367 19.26 24.07 -13.34
CA LEU A 367 20.50 23.26 -13.36
C LEU A 367 20.92 22.71 -11.98
N SER A 368 20.44 23.30 -10.88
CA SER A 368 20.79 22.93 -9.51
C SER A 368 19.82 21.92 -8.86
N PHE A 369 18.67 21.62 -9.48
CA PHE A 369 17.72 20.70 -8.86
C PHE A 369 18.27 19.26 -8.93
N ARG A 370 18.52 18.67 -7.75
CA ARG A 370 18.96 17.28 -7.59
C ARG A 370 17.85 16.50 -6.89
N PRO A 371 17.74 15.18 -7.10
CA PRO A 371 16.84 14.34 -6.31
C PRO A 371 17.11 14.50 -4.81
N ILE A 372 16.05 14.70 -4.02
CA ILE A 372 16.10 14.97 -2.58
C ILE A 372 15.53 13.76 -1.84
N ILE A 373 16.14 13.39 -0.72
CA ILE A 373 15.62 12.36 0.19
C ILE A 373 15.27 13.05 1.51
N LEU A 374 14.01 12.92 1.92
CA LEU A 374 13.43 13.55 3.11
C LEU A 374 12.93 12.48 4.09
N PRO A 375 12.80 12.79 5.40
CA PRO A 375 12.21 11.84 6.35
C PRO A 375 10.72 11.59 6.06
N ASP A 376 10.22 10.38 6.36
CA ASP A 376 8.79 10.02 6.24
C ASP A 376 7.84 10.80 7.17
N THR A 377 8.38 11.54 8.13
CA THR A 377 7.61 12.37 9.07
C THR A 377 7.29 13.77 8.56
N ILE A 378 7.91 14.21 7.46
CA ILE A 378 7.65 15.52 6.87
C ILE A 378 6.31 15.53 6.14
N VAL A 379 5.57 16.63 6.22
CA VAL A 379 4.39 16.87 5.38
C VAL A 379 4.81 17.72 4.19
N LEU A 380 4.67 17.20 2.98
CA LEU A 380 4.97 17.94 1.76
C LEU A 380 3.70 18.60 1.22
N ARG A 381 3.83 19.83 0.72
CA ARG A 381 2.78 20.48 -0.08
C ARG A 381 3.35 20.86 -1.44
N LEU A 382 2.65 20.47 -2.50
CA LEU A 382 2.97 20.81 -3.89
C LEU A 382 1.89 21.75 -4.40
N GLY A 383 2.20 23.04 -4.47
CA GLY A 383 1.28 24.10 -4.86
C GLY A 383 1.49 24.58 -6.29
N VAL A 384 0.39 24.93 -6.97
CA VAL A 384 0.46 25.67 -8.23
C VAL A 384 0.34 27.16 -7.88
N PRO A 385 1.37 27.99 -8.12
CA PRO A 385 1.32 29.40 -7.72
C PRO A 385 0.27 30.16 -8.53
N TYR A 386 -0.23 31.27 -7.98
CA TYR A 386 -1.31 32.06 -8.60
C TYR A 386 -0.89 32.71 -9.94
N ASP A 387 0.40 32.97 -10.13
CA ASP A 387 0.97 33.53 -11.36
C ASP A 387 1.33 32.45 -12.41
N ALA A 388 1.03 31.18 -12.13
CA ALA A 388 1.28 30.08 -13.05
C ALA A 388 0.57 30.30 -14.38
N ARG A 389 1.34 30.20 -15.48
CA ARG A 389 0.81 30.40 -16.85
C ARG A 389 -0.16 29.32 -17.31
N ALA A 390 -0.14 28.16 -16.66
CA ALA A 390 -0.94 27.01 -17.04
C ALA A 390 -1.27 26.15 -15.82
N ASN A 391 -2.38 25.43 -15.89
CA ASN A 391 -2.79 24.46 -14.88
C ASN A 391 -1.79 23.29 -14.83
N SER A 392 -1.67 22.69 -13.64
CA SER A 392 -0.92 21.44 -13.45
C SER A 392 -1.89 20.28 -13.20
N TRP A 393 -1.37 19.07 -13.11
CA TRP A 393 -2.18 17.89 -12.88
C TRP A 393 -1.50 16.98 -11.87
N ALA A 394 -2.24 16.57 -10.85
CA ALA A 394 -1.82 15.57 -9.89
C ALA A 394 -2.24 14.18 -10.38
N SER A 395 -1.27 13.27 -10.44
CA SER A 395 -1.45 11.86 -10.75
C SER A 395 -1.10 11.01 -9.53
N PHE A 396 -1.93 10.02 -9.25
CA PHE A 396 -1.89 9.17 -8.07
C PHE A 396 -1.67 7.72 -8.50
N ASP A 397 -0.48 7.15 -8.23
CA ASP A 397 -0.05 5.81 -8.70
C ASP A 397 -0.25 5.59 -10.23
N GLY A 398 -0.24 6.66 -11.02
CA GLY A 398 -0.46 6.63 -12.47
C GLY A 398 -1.88 6.25 -12.91
N ARG A 399 -2.89 6.43 -12.05
CA ARG A 399 -4.28 6.00 -12.30
C ARG A 399 -5.30 7.10 -12.30
N GLU A 400 -5.45 7.74 -11.15
CA GLU A 400 -6.36 8.86 -11.01
C GLU A 400 -5.57 10.12 -11.29
N ARG A 401 -6.15 10.98 -12.13
CA ARG A 401 -5.53 12.24 -12.52
C ARG A 401 -6.51 13.37 -12.29
N VAL A 402 -6.07 14.38 -11.56
CA VAL A 402 -6.88 15.51 -11.16
C VAL A 402 -6.18 16.80 -11.54
N GLU A 403 -6.89 17.68 -12.23
CA GLU A 403 -6.40 19.00 -12.58
C GLU A 403 -6.22 19.84 -11.31
N LEU A 404 -5.11 20.56 -11.21
CA LEU A 404 -4.79 21.56 -10.20
C LEU A 404 -4.79 22.94 -10.86
N ARG A 405 -5.62 23.84 -10.36
CA ARG A 405 -5.68 25.23 -10.81
C ARG A 405 -4.69 26.08 -10.02
N PRO A 406 -4.31 27.27 -10.51
CA PRO A 406 -3.55 28.24 -9.72
C PRO A 406 -4.19 28.46 -8.34
N GLY A 407 -3.39 28.36 -7.29
CA GLY A 407 -3.80 28.35 -5.89
C GLY A 407 -4.04 26.96 -5.31
N ASP A 408 -4.40 25.94 -6.11
CA ASP A 408 -4.59 24.59 -5.60
C ASP A 408 -3.26 23.94 -5.22
N TYR A 409 -3.28 23.05 -4.22
CA TYR A 409 -2.10 22.27 -3.84
C TYR A 409 -2.46 20.83 -3.45
N VAL A 410 -1.44 19.96 -3.47
CA VAL A 410 -1.55 18.59 -2.97
C VAL A 410 -0.73 18.46 -1.68
N THR A 411 -1.38 18.03 -0.61
CA THR A 411 -0.72 17.65 0.64
C THR A 411 -0.35 16.17 0.61
N ILE A 412 0.88 15.84 0.95
CA ILE A 412 1.43 14.48 0.95
C ILE A 412 2.00 14.19 2.34
N SER A 413 1.58 13.08 2.93
CA SER A 413 2.10 12.62 4.22
C SER A 413 2.17 11.09 4.27
N ALA A 414 2.95 10.54 5.19
CA ALA A 414 2.97 9.09 5.44
C ALA A 414 1.59 8.61 5.89
N SER A 415 1.08 7.58 5.23
CA SER A 415 -0.22 6.99 5.54
C SER A 415 -0.19 6.17 6.84
N ARG A 416 -1.28 6.23 7.60
CA ARG A 416 -1.55 5.33 8.73
C ARG A 416 -1.80 3.88 8.30
N TYR A 417 -2.09 3.65 7.02
CA TYR A 417 -2.45 2.36 6.48
C TYR A 417 -1.32 1.85 5.56
N PRO A 418 -0.29 1.20 6.11
CA PRO A 418 0.77 0.60 5.28
C PRO A 418 0.23 -0.57 4.46
N PHE A 419 0.89 -0.85 3.34
CA PHE A 419 0.55 -1.99 2.51
C PHE A 419 1.22 -3.26 3.03
N ALA A 420 0.43 -4.28 3.38
CA ALA A 420 0.91 -5.52 3.98
C ALA A 420 1.26 -6.56 2.89
N ASN A 421 2.54 -6.65 2.53
CA ASN A 421 3.03 -7.61 1.55
C ASN A 421 3.47 -8.91 2.23
N VAL A 422 3.02 -10.06 1.72
CA VAL A 422 3.47 -11.37 2.18
C VAL A 422 4.83 -11.69 1.55
N MET A 423 5.77 -12.13 2.37
CA MET A 423 7.13 -12.45 1.96
C MET A 423 7.35 -13.96 1.87
N PRO A 424 8.15 -14.44 0.90
CA PRO A 424 8.55 -15.84 0.86
C PRO A 424 9.38 -16.23 2.09
N PRO A 425 9.43 -17.51 2.46
CA PRO A 425 10.27 -17.97 3.56
C PRO A 425 11.75 -17.83 3.18
N GLY A 426 12.50 -16.95 3.85
CA GLY A 426 13.92 -16.70 3.54
C GLY A 426 14.52 -15.45 4.20
N ARG A 427 15.79 -15.13 3.88
CA ARG A 427 16.49 -13.92 4.37
C ARG A 427 16.11 -12.69 3.56
N ARG A 428 15.43 -11.72 4.20
CA ARG A 428 14.87 -10.51 3.58
C ARG A 428 15.83 -9.64 2.79
N SER A 429 17.07 -9.49 3.27
CA SER A 429 18.06 -8.61 2.65
C SER A 429 18.47 -9.10 1.27
N GLU A 430 18.45 -10.41 1.05
CA GLU A 430 18.79 -11.02 -0.23
C GLU A 430 17.66 -10.78 -1.24
N ASP A 431 16.39 -10.75 -0.81
CA ASP A 431 15.25 -10.61 -1.74
C ASP A 431 15.28 -9.30 -2.53
N TRP A 432 15.58 -8.17 -1.89
CA TRP A 432 15.63 -6.88 -2.57
C TRP A 432 16.83 -6.79 -3.52
N VAL A 433 18.02 -7.19 -3.05
CA VAL A 433 19.25 -7.20 -3.87
C VAL A 433 19.10 -8.17 -5.05
N ASN A 434 18.53 -9.35 -4.84
CA ASN A 434 18.28 -10.34 -5.88
C ASN A 434 17.21 -9.85 -6.87
N SER A 435 16.14 -9.18 -6.41
CA SER A 435 15.18 -8.55 -7.32
C SER A 435 15.85 -7.49 -8.18
N ILE A 436 16.64 -6.61 -7.59
CA ILE A 436 17.39 -5.59 -8.32
C ILE A 436 18.37 -6.20 -9.32
N SER A 437 19.17 -7.19 -8.90
CA SER A 437 20.16 -7.84 -9.76
C SER A 437 19.50 -8.55 -10.93
N ARG A 438 18.30 -9.12 -10.74
CA ARG A 438 17.53 -9.77 -11.81
C ARG A 438 16.90 -8.76 -12.77
N THR A 439 16.24 -7.73 -12.24
CA THR A 439 15.45 -6.79 -13.04
C THR A 439 16.31 -5.74 -13.75
N LEU A 440 17.37 -5.24 -13.09
CA LEU A 440 18.25 -4.20 -13.63
C LEU A 440 19.58 -4.74 -14.16
N GLN A 441 19.82 -6.06 -14.09
CA GLN A 441 21.08 -6.70 -14.47
C GLN A 441 22.31 -6.06 -13.79
N TRP A 442 22.14 -5.52 -12.57
CA TRP A 442 23.13 -4.66 -11.91
C TRP A 442 24.51 -5.33 -11.78
N ASN A 443 24.56 -6.65 -11.60
CA ASN A 443 25.81 -7.42 -11.47
C ASN A 443 26.20 -8.22 -12.73
N SER A 444 25.64 -7.92 -13.91
CA SER A 444 25.95 -8.66 -15.13
C SER A 444 27.33 -8.33 -15.73
N ARG A 445 28.02 -7.29 -15.22
CA ARG A 445 29.32 -6.89 -15.75
C ARG A 445 30.40 -7.88 -15.32
N GLN A 446 31.14 -8.42 -16.29
CA GLN A 446 32.33 -9.22 -16.00
C GLN A 446 33.33 -8.39 -15.18
N ARG A 447 33.84 -8.99 -14.11
CA ARG A 447 34.89 -8.39 -13.28
C ARG A 447 36.06 -8.03 -14.19
N GLN A 448 36.51 -6.77 -14.14
CA GLN A 448 37.70 -6.36 -14.89
C GLN A 448 38.86 -7.26 -14.45
N LYS A 449 39.41 -8.01 -15.39
CA LYS A 449 40.60 -8.84 -15.16
C LYS A 449 41.80 -7.92 -15.02
N ALA A 450 42.70 -8.24 -14.10
CA ALA A 450 43.98 -7.56 -14.02
C ALA A 450 44.77 -7.79 -15.31
N PHE A 451 45.62 -6.85 -15.73
CA PHE A 451 46.37 -6.93 -16.99
C PHE A 451 47.18 -8.23 -17.10
N HIS A 452 47.69 -8.74 -15.98
CA HIS A 452 48.42 -10.01 -15.92
C HIS A 452 47.54 -11.23 -16.24
N GLU A 453 46.25 -11.22 -15.86
CA GLU A 453 45.31 -12.31 -16.13
C GLU A 453 44.80 -12.31 -17.59
N TRP A 454 44.95 -11.18 -18.28
CA TRP A 454 44.63 -11.06 -19.70
C TRP A 454 45.68 -11.74 -20.58
N GLU A 455 46.97 -11.55 -20.29
CA GLU A 455 48.06 -12.21 -21.03
C GLU A 455 47.98 -13.73 -20.90
N THR A 456 47.76 -14.24 -19.68
CA THR A 456 47.63 -15.69 -19.46
C THR A 456 46.38 -16.28 -20.13
N ALA A 457 45.29 -15.51 -20.23
CA ALA A 457 44.08 -15.93 -20.92
C ALA A 457 44.27 -15.95 -22.45
N GLN A 458 45.01 -15.00 -23.02
CA GLN A 458 45.35 -14.99 -24.45
C GLN A 458 46.30 -16.13 -24.83
N GLU A 459 47.29 -16.44 -23.98
CA GLU A 459 48.18 -17.58 -24.20
C GLU A 459 47.46 -18.92 -24.14
N LYS A 460 46.50 -19.08 -23.21
CA LYS A 460 45.65 -20.28 -23.15
C LYS A 460 44.78 -20.42 -24.39
N LYS A 461 44.17 -19.32 -24.85
CA LYS A 461 43.31 -19.33 -26.04
C LYS A 461 44.09 -19.67 -27.31
N LYS A 462 45.31 -19.12 -27.48
CA LYS A 462 46.21 -19.49 -28.58
C LYS A 462 46.63 -20.96 -28.54
N LYS A 463 46.87 -21.53 -27.34
CA LYS A 463 47.21 -22.95 -27.18
C LYS A 463 46.03 -23.87 -27.54
N GLU A 464 44.81 -23.50 -27.17
CA GLU A 464 43.59 -24.25 -27.50
C GLU A 464 43.30 -24.22 -29.01
N ASP A 465 43.42 -23.05 -29.66
CA ASP A 465 43.22 -22.91 -31.10
C ASP A 465 44.29 -23.68 -31.91
N SER A 466 45.54 -23.77 -31.41
CA SER A 466 46.61 -24.56 -32.03
C SER A 466 46.51 -26.08 -31.80
N ALA A 467 45.65 -26.53 -30.87
CA ALA A 467 45.42 -27.95 -30.61
C ALA A 467 44.20 -28.51 -31.37
N GLN A 468 43.40 -27.62 -31.99
CA GLN A 468 42.24 -27.97 -32.83
C GLN A 468 42.53 -27.89 -34.34
N ALA A 469 43.71 -27.38 -34.73
CA ALA A 469 44.25 -27.43 -36.08
C ALA A 469 45.30 -28.55 -36.18
#